data_AF-A0AAD9GEF9-F1
#
_entry.id   AF-A0AAD9GEF9-F1
#
_cell.length_a   1.000
_cell.length_b   1.000
_cell.length_c   1.000
_cell.angle_alpha   90.00
_cell.angle_beta   90.00
_cell.angle_gamma   90.00
#
_symmetry.space_group_name_H-M   'P 1'
#
loop_
_entity.id
_entity.type
_entity.pdbx_description
1 polymer ?
#
loop_
_entity_poly.entity_id
_entity_poly.type
_entity_poly.pdbx_seq_one_letter_code
_entity_poly.pdbx_strand_id
1 'polypeptide(L)'
;MSALSSITRFVAFEGILFLTLLSSIAWFFVVAAVSSDRNVAFPVAMASTIAFNVYADFVVSKGELPVWLIWGYWLDPLAWSLRALAVNLYRTPSLDTCEYEGVNYCQLSNENKIVGEYYLSIFDVPSAQEWVLLGAGFLVISYVAFMVLSWLFKHTHWRSERGKPTPQLRAA
;
A
#
# COMPACT_ATOMS: atom_id res chain seq x y z
N MET A 1 8.91 31.16 0.92
CA MET A 1 9.41 29.77 0.81
C MET A 1 8.52 28.73 1.51
N SER A 2 7.54 29.13 2.35
CA SER A 2 6.62 28.21 3.05
C SER A 2 5.46 27.66 2.19
N ALA A 3 4.97 28.40 1.19
CA ALA A 3 3.85 27.94 0.36
C ALA A 3 4.26 26.81 -0.60
N LEU A 4 5.47 26.89 -1.18
CA LEU A 4 5.99 25.87 -2.10
C LEU A 4 6.15 24.51 -1.41
N SER A 5 6.64 24.49 -0.17
CA SER A 5 6.81 23.24 0.59
C SER A 5 5.46 22.61 0.99
N SER A 6 4.45 23.41 1.31
CA SER A 6 3.10 22.91 1.60
C SER A 6 2.43 22.31 0.36
N ILE A 7 2.55 22.97 -0.80
CA ILE A 7 1.98 22.45 -2.06
C ILE A 7 2.65 21.13 -2.45
N THR A 8 3.98 21.03 -2.36
CA THR A 8 4.69 19.78 -2.68
C THR A 8 4.24 18.63 -1.79
N ARG A 9 4.05 18.86 -0.49
CA ARG A 9 3.58 17.83 0.45
C ARG A 9 2.13 17.42 0.19
N PHE A 10 1.28 18.37 -0.17
CA PHE A 10 -0.10 18.08 -0.56
C PHE A 10 -0.16 17.25 -1.85
N VAL A 11 0.62 17.63 -2.88
CA VAL A 11 0.70 16.86 -4.14
C VAL A 11 1.30 15.48 -3.90
N ALA A 12 2.30 15.34 -3.02
CA ALA A 12 2.84 14.04 -2.64
C ALA A 12 1.80 13.17 -1.92
N PHE A 13 1.02 13.77 -1.00
CA PHE A 13 -0.08 13.10 -0.31
C PHE A 13 -1.13 12.56 -1.30
N GLU A 14 -1.65 13.44 -2.17
CA GLU A 14 -2.62 13.07 -3.21
C GLU A 14 -2.05 12.05 -4.19
N GLY A 15 -0.79 12.22 -4.59
CA GLY A 15 -0.09 11.30 -5.49
C GLY A 15 0.05 9.90 -4.90
N ILE A 16 0.41 9.78 -3.62
CA ILE A 16 0.50 8.48 -2.92
C ILE A 16 -0.88 7.84 -2.82
N LEU A 17 -1.93 8.59 -2.44
CA LEU A 17 -3.29 8.08 -2.40
C LEU A 17 -3.75 7.58 -3.78
N PHE A 18 -3.52 8.36 -4.82
CA PHE A 18 -3.85 8.00 -6.19
C PHE A 18 -3.12 6.72 -6.64
N LEU A 19 -1.81 6.60 -6.37
CA LEU A 19 -1.03 5.40 -6.69
C LEU A 19 -1.52 4.17 -5.90
N THR A 20 -1.92 4.36 -4.65
CA THR A 20 -2.49 3.30 -3.80
C THR A 20 -3.81 2.79 -4.37
N LEU A 21 -4.67 3.71 -4.81
CA LEU A 21 -5.91 3.36 -5.50
C LEU A 21 -5.64 2.61 -6.81
N LEU A 22 -4.69 3.07 -7.62
CA LEU A 22 -4.30 2.38 -8.87
C LEU A 22 -3.80 0.96 -8.60
N SER A 23 -2.91 0.78 -7.61
CA SER A 23 -2.39 -0.54 -7.24
C SER A 23 -3.52 -1.46 -6.72
N SER A 24 -4.44 -0.93 -5.91
CA SER A 24 -5.59 -1.68 -5.41
C SER A 24 -6.55 -2.10 -6.53
N ILE A 25 -6.81 -1.22 -7.49
CA ILE A 25 -7.62 -1.54 -8.68
C ILE A 25 -6.94 -2.61 -9.53
N ALA A 26 -5.62 -2.51 -9.73
CA ALA A 26 -4.85 -3.52 -10.46
C ALA A 26 -4.91 -4.89 -9.77
N TRP A 27 -4.86 -4.94 -8.43
CA TRP A 27 -5.08 -6.16 -7.68
C TRP A 27 -6.47 -6.76 -7.94
N PHE A 28 -7.53 -5.96 -7.93
CA PHE A 28 -8.87 -6.47 -8.25
C PHE A 28 -9.00 -7.00 -9.68
N PHE A 29 -8.25 -6.44 -10.64
CA PHE A 29 -8.14 -7.03 -11.98
C PHE A 29 -7.42 -8.38 -11.99
N VAL A 30 -6.44 -8.61 -11.10
CA VAL A 30 -5.83 -9.95 -10.93
C VAL A 30 -6.87 -10.92 -10.40
N VAL A 31 -7.58 -10.56 -9.33
CA VAL A 31 -8.62 -11.42 -8.73
C VAL A 31 -9.70 -11.77 -9.76
N ALA A 32 -10.16 -10.78 -10.54
CA ALA A 32 -11.14 -11.00 -11.60
C ALA A 32 -10.61 -11.91 -12.73
N ALA A 33 -9.32 -11.80 -13.09
CA ALA A 33 -8.72 -12.63 -14.14
C ALA A 33 -8.48 -14.08 -13.70
N VAL A 34 -8.29 -14.32 -12.40
CA VAL A 34 -8.06 -15.66 -11.83
C VAL A 34 -9.39 -16.38 -11.52
N SER A 35 -10.45 -15.63 -11.23
CA SER A 35 -11.73 -16.20 -10.81
C SER A 35 -12.53 -16.76 -11.99
N SER A 36 -13.20 -17.90 -11.81
CA SER A 36 -14.09 -18.48 -12.82
C SER A 36 -15.38 -17.66 -13.00
N ASP A 37 -15.93 -17.16 -11.89
CA ASP A 37 -17.23 -16.50 -11.82
C ASP A 37 -17.25 -15.40 -10.78
N ARG A 38 -18.23 -14.49 -10.90
CA ARG A 38 -18.42 -13.36 -9.98
C ARG A 38 -18.64 -13.80 -8.53
N ASN A 39 -19.32 -14.94 -8.34
CA ASN A 39 -19.62 -15.48 -7.01
C ASN A 39 -18.35 -15.92 -6.25
N VAL A 40 -17.26 -16.23 -6.98
CA VAL A 40 -15.94 -16.53 -6.39
C VAL A 40 -15.10 -15.25 -6.29
N ALA A 41 -15.13 -14.42 -7.33
CA ALA A 41 -14.33 -13.20 -7.38
C ALA A 41 -14.62 -12.23 -6.22
N PHE A 42 -15.90 -12.04 -5.87
CA PHE A 42 -16.30 -11.06 -4.88
C PHE A 42 -15.83 -11.42 -3.45
N PRO A 43 -16.09 -12.64 -2.92
CA PRO A 43 -15.54 -13.05 -1.64
C PRO A 43 -14.00 -13.00 -1.58
N VAL A 44 -13.32 -13.40 -2.66
CA VAL A 44 -11.84 -13.39 -2.71
C VAL A 44 -11.30 -11.94 -2.69
N ALA A 45 -11.94 -11.02 -3.41
CA ALA A 45 -11.58 -9.60 -3.38
C ALA A 45 -11.78 -9.01 -1.98
N MET A 46 -12.88 -9.33 -1.31
CA MET A 46 -13.14 -8.88 0.07
C MET A 46 -12.12 -9.45 1.06
N ALA A 47 -11.87 -10.77 1.02
CA ALA A 47 -10.93 -11.43 1.91
C ALA A 47 -9.49 -10.89 1.72
N SER A 48 -9.06 -10.69 0.47
CA SER A 48 -7.75 -10.09 0.19
C SER A 48 -7.65 -8.64 0.65
N THR A 49 -8.72 -7.84 0.55
CA THR A 49 -8.75 -6.48 1.08
C THR A 49 -8.56 -6.46 2.59
N ILE A 50 -9.23 -7.38 3.31
CA ILE A 50 -9.06 -7.52 4.77
C ILE A 50 -7.62 -7.91 5.08
N ALA A 51 -7.03 -8.85 4.33
CA ALA A 51 -5.64 -9.26 4.51
C ALA A 51 -4.68 -8.08 4.36
N PHE A 52 -4.81 -7.23 3.32
CA PHE A 52 -4.00 -6.02 3.19
C PHE A 52 -4.17 -5.08 4.39
N ASN A 53 -5.38 -4.86 4.88
CA ASN A 53 -5.60 -4.02 6.07
C ASN A 53 -4.92 -4.57 7.34
N VAL A 54 -4.86 -5.89 7.50
CA VAL A 54 -4.16 -6.54 8.63
C VAL A 54 -2.65 -6.35 8.51
N TYR A 55 -2.08 -6.49 7.31
CA TYR A 55 -0.65 -6.32 7.07
C TYR A 55 -0.19 -4.85 7.02
N ALA A 56 -1.10 -3.90 6.93
CA ALA A 56 -0.79 -2.48 6.81
C ALA A 56 -0.40 -1.79 8.14
N ASP A 57 -0.12 -2.52 9.22
CA ASP A 57 0.22 -2.00 10.56
C ASP A 57 -0.92 -1.20 11.24
N PHE A 58 -2.06 -1.03 10.56
CA PHE A 58 -3.20 -0.25 11.07
C PHE A 58 -4.03 -1.02 12.09
N VAL A 59 -4.18 -2.33 11.90
CA VAL A 59 -5.00 -3.20 12.77
C VAL A 59 -4.14 -4.01 13.73
N VAL A 60 -2.98 -4.49 13.27
CA VAL A 60 -2.05 -5.30 14.06
C VAL A 60 -0.67 -4.69 13.90
N SER A 61 -0.04 -4.34 15.03
CA SER A 61 1.32 -3.83 15.00
C SER A 61 2.29 -4.91 14.48
N LYS A 62 3.25 -4.52 13.64
CA LYS A 62 4.34 -5.36 13.13
C LYS A 62 5.03 -6.19 14.23
N GLY A 63 5.13 -5.66 15.45
CA GLY A 63 5.74 -6.36 16.59
C GLY A 63 4.94 -7.57 17.08
N GLU A 64 3.64 -7.60 16.83
CA GLU A 64 2.72 -8.67 17.23
C GLU A 64 2.51 -9.71 16.13
N LEU A 65 3.00 -9.46 14.91
CA LEU A 65 2.92 -10.41 13.81
C LEU A 65 3.94 -11.54 14.01
N PRO A 66 3.53 -12.82 13.87
CA PRO A 66 4.47 -13.92 13.99
C PRO A 66 5.49 -13.86 12.84
N VAL A 67 6.75 -14.24 13.12
CA VAL A 67 7.90 -14.03 12.23
C VAL A 67 7.67 -14.56 10.80
N TRP A 68 6.93 -15.65 10.67
CA TRP A 68 6.62 -16.28 9.39
C TRP A 68 5.61 -15.50 8.53
N LEU A 69 4.90 -14.50 9.08
CA LEU A 69 3.95 -13.64 8.36
C LEU A 69 4.51 -12.24 8.02
N ILE A 70 5.72 -11.92 8.48
CA ILE A 70 6.35 -10.61 8.26
C ILE A 70 6.53 -10.28 6.76
N TRP A 71 6.68 -11.28 5.90
CA TRP A 71 6.80 -11.03 4.45
C TRP A 71 5.54 -10.36 3.86
N GLY A 72 4.36 -10.62 4.41
CA GLY A 72 3.11 -9.98 3.98
C GLY A 72 3.13 -8.47 4.19
N TYR A 73 3.69 -8.02 5.31
CA TYR A 73 3.90 -6.60 5.64
C TYR A 73 4.81 -5.87 4.63
N TRP A 74 5.79 -6.58 4.06
CA TRP A 74 6.73 -6.01 3.09
C TRP A 74 6.23 -6.06 1.65
N LEU A 75 5.32 -6.98 1.32
CA LEU A 75 4.73 -7.07 -0.02
C LEU A 75 3.46 -6.23 -0.17
N ASP A 76 2.83 -5.83 0.93
CA ASP A 76 1.56 -5.11 0.89
C ASP A 76 1.72 -3.64 0.45
N PRO A 77 1.17 -3.24 -0.72
CA PRO A 77 1.22 -1.85 -1.17
C PRO A 77 0.51 -0.88 -0.23
N LEU A 78 -0.52 -1.33 0.51
CA LEU A 78 -1.22 -0.48 1.46
C LEU A 78 -0.29 -0.09 2.63
N ALA A 79 0.45 -1.05 3.18
CA ALA A 79 1.46 -0.80 4.20
C ALA A 79 2.51 0.24 3.78
N TRP A 80 3.03 0.14 2.54
CA TRP A 80 3.99 1.12 2.02
C TRP A 80 3.38 2.51 1.83
N SER A 81 2.11 2.59 1.41
CA SER A 81 1.39 3.86 1.29
C SER A 81 1.22 4.55 2.64
N LEU A 82 0.81 3.83 3.68
CA LEU A 82 0.59 4.40 5.00
C LEU A 82 1.90 4.90 5.61
N ARG A 83 3.01 4.17 5.47
CA ARG A 83 4.34 4.62 5.90
C ARG A 83 4.74 5.91 5.18
N ALA A 84 4.58 5.97 3.86
CA ALA A 84 4.93 7.17 3.08
C ALA A 84 4.06 8.38 3.46
N LEU A 85 2.75 8.18 3.68
CA LEU A 85 1.83 9.23 4.12
C LEU A 85 2.16 9.72 5.52
N ALA A 86 2.44 8.81 6.45
CA ALA A 86 2.83 9.14 7.82
C ALA A 86 4.11 10.00 7.82
N VAL A 87 5.15 9.60 7.09
CA VAL A 87 6.39 10.39 6.98
C VAL A 87 6.12 11.77 6.36
N ASN A 88 5.33 11.84 5.29
CA ASN A 88 4.99 13.10 4.62
C ASN A 88 4.27 14.08 5.57
N LEU A 89 3.38 13.57 6.43
CA LEU A 89 2.61 14.34 7.40
C LEU A 89 3.46 14.73 8.63
N TYR A 90 4.05 13.75 9.31
CA TYR A 90 4.71 13.95 10.60
C TYR A 90 6.08 14.65 10.47
N ARG A 91 6.71 14.66 9.30
CA ARG A 91 7.94 15.45 9.05
C ARG A 91 7.66 16.87 8.54
N THR A 92 6.52 17.46 8.89
CA THR A 92 6.14 18.84 8.53
C THR A 92 6.80 19.84 9.50
N PRO A 93 7.16 21.07 9.07
CA PRO A 93 7.84 22.04 9.95
C PRO A 93 7.10 22.37 11.24
N SER A 94 5.76 22.27 11.26
CA SER A 94 4.94 22.47 12.47
C SER A 94 5.13 21.39 13.54
N LEU A 95 5.61 20.21 13.15
CA LEU A 95 5.90 19.07 14.02
C LEU A 95 7.40 18.82 14.18
N ASP A 96 8.22 19.70 13.59
CA ASP A 96 9.69 19.70 13.68
C ASP A 96 10.16 20.52 14.90
N THR A 97 9.45 20.36 16.02
CA THR A 97 9.69 21.09 17.28
C THR A 97 9.87 20.10 18.43
N CYS A 98 10.56 20.54 19.49
CA CYS A 98 10.67 19.75 20.73
C CYS A 98 9.43 19.88 21.62
N GLU A 99 8.71 20.99 21.52
CA GLU A 99 7.54 21.28 22.34
C GLU A 99 6.30 21.43 21.45
N TYR A 100 5.21 20.78 21.86
CA TYR A 100 3.91 20.86 21.19
C TYR A 100 2.81 20.70 22.24
N GLU A 101 1.83 21.60 22.24
CA GLU A 101 0.71 21.60 23.21
C GLU A 101 1.17 21.55 24.69
N GLY A 102 2.28 22.22 25.01
CA GLY A 102 2.82 22.30 26.38
C GLY A 102 3.55 21.05 26.87
N VAL A 103 3.84 20.09 25.99
CA VAL A 103 4.62 18.87 26.31
C VAL A 103 5.97 18.91 25.60
N ASN A 104 7.06 18.66 26.33
CA ASN A 104 8.42 18.60 25.78
C ASN A 104 8.79 17.15 25.40
N TYR A 105 8.67 16.83 24.11
CA TYR A 105 8.93 15.51 23.53
C TYR A 105 10.42 15.15 23.51
N CYS A 106 11.31 16.15 23.40
CA CYS A 106 12.75 15.91 23.44
C CYS A 106 13.19 15.39 24.81
N GLN A 107 12.59 15.87 25.90
CA GLN A 107 12.86 15.34 27.24
C GLN A 107 12.10 14.04 27.54
N LEU A 108 10.92 13.87 26.96
CA LEU A 108 10.09 12.67 27.13
C LEU A 108 10.68 11.46 26.41
N SER A 109 11.30 11.70 25.26
CA SER A 109 12.03 10.70 24.51
C SER A 109 13.41 10.49 25.12
N ASN A 110 13.76 9.23 25.40
CA ASN A 110 15.13 8.87 25.81
C ASN A 110 16.20 9.21 24.74
N GLU A 111 15.79 9.56 23.52
CA GLU A 111 16.66 9.83 22.36
C GLU A 111 16.55 11.27 21.84
N ASN A 112 16.02 12.23 22.61
CA ASN A 112 15.83 13.63 22.18
C ASN A 112 15.05 13.78 20.86
N LYS A 113 14.07 12.91 20.62
CA LYS A 113 13.23 12.98 19.42
C LYS A 113 12.31 14.20 19.47
N ILE A 114 12.26 14.92 18.35
CA ILE A 114 11.24 15.93 18.06
C ILE A 114 9.86 15.29 17.92
N VAL A 115 8.81 16.11 18.04
CA VAL A 115 7.40 15.66 18.08
C VAL A 115 7.06 14.70 16.93
N GLY A 116 7.36 15.09 15.68
CA GLY A 116 7.07 14.27 14.51
C GLY A 116 7.77 12.92 14.50
N GLU A 117 9.04 12.87 14.92
CA GLU A 117 9.81 11.62 14.97
C GLU A 117 9.38 10.72 16.14
N TYR A 118 8.98 11.33 17.25
CA TYR A 118 8.43 10.61 18.39
C TYR A 118 7.16 9.85 17.99
N TYR A 119 6.20 10.51 17.35
CA TYR A 119 4.97 9.86 16.88
C TYR A 119 5.26 8.73 15.89
N LEU A 120 6.16 8.96 14.91
CA LEU A 120 6.55 7.91 13.96
C LEU A 120 7.20 6.71 14.66
N SER A 121 8.02 6.97 15.69
CA SER A 121 8.72 5.90 16.42
C SER A 121 7.80 5.03 17.27
N ILE A 122 6.69 5.56 17.77
CA ILE A 122 5.68 4.77 18.51
C ILE A 122 5.03 3.73 17.59
N PHE A 123 4.88 4.04 16.29
CA PHE A 123 4.31 3.14 15.30
C PHE A 123 5.35 2.31 14.54
N ASP A 124 6.62 2.30 14.99
CA ASP A 124 7.75 1.65 14.29
C ASP A 124 7.89 2.07 12.80
N VAL A 125 7.44 3.30 12.48
CA VAL A 125 7.53 3.87 11.13
C VAL A 125 8.85 4.63 11.00
N PRO A 126 9.64 4.38 9.95
CA PRO A 126 10.92 5.07 9.77
C PRO A 126 10.71 6.57 9.54
N SER A 127 11.52 7.41 10.17
CA SER A 127 11.39 8.88 10.12
C SER A 127 12.02 9.56 8.90
N ALA A 128 12.84 8.83 8.13
CA ALA A 128 13.58 9.40 7.01
C ALA A 128 12.65 9.81 5.87
N GLN A 129 12.80 11.04 5.36
CA GLN A 129 11.94 11.59 4.29
C GLN A 129 12.04 10.80 2.98
N GLU A 130 13.12 10.06 2.76
CA GLU A 130 13.33 9.21 1.59
C GLU A 130 12.24 8.13 1.43
N TRP A 131 11.59 7.72 2.53
CA TRP A 131 10.50 6.74 2.50
C TRP A 131 9.28 7.21 1.71
N VAL A 132 9.10 8.52 1.53
CA VAL A 132 8.05 9.06 0.66
C VAL A 132 8.28 8.65 -0.79
N LEU A 133 9.52 8.78 -1.28
CA LEU A 133 9.89 8.39 -2.64
C LEU A 133 9.95 6.87 -2.81
N LEU A 134 10.50 6.15 -1.82
CA LEU A 134 10.53 4.69 -1.85
C LEU A 134 9.13 4.09 -1.86
N GLY A 135 8.21 4.63 -1.05
CA GLY A 135 6.81 4.22 -1.05
C GLY A 135 6.13 4.47 -2.38
N ALA A 136 6.32 5.66 -2.98
CA ALA A 136 5.80 5.95 -4.31
C ALA A 136 6.35 5.00 -5.39
N GLY A 137 7.67 4.73 -5.37
CA GLY A 137 8.31 3.79 -6.27
C GLY A 137 7.75 2.37 -6.13
N PHE A 138 7.59 1.89 -4.89
CA PHE A 138 6.99 0.59 -4.61
C PHE A 138 5.54 0.48 -5.13
N LEU A 139 4.73 1.53 -4.96
CA LEU A 139 3.36 1.56 -5.46
C LEU A 139 3.28 1.49 -6.99
N VAL A 140 4.19 2.17 -7.69
CA VAL A 140 4.29 2.08 -9.17
C VAL A 140 4.69 0.67 -9.59
N ILE A 141 5.69 0.08 -8.92
CA ILE A 141 6.15 -1.29 -9.22
C ILE A 141 5.02 -2.30 -8.97
N SER A 142 4.32 -2.21 -7.85
CA SER A 142 3.21 -3.12 -7.52
C SER A 142 2.06 -2.99 -8.52
N TYR A 143 1.70 -1.76 -8.92
CA TYR A 143 0.72 -1.53 -9.99
C TYR A 143 1.11 -2.23 -11.30
N VAL A 144 2.34 -2.00 -11.78
CA VAL A 144 2.82 -2.63 -13.02
C VAL A 144 2.84 -4.15 -12.88
N ALA A 145 3.32 -4.68 -11.76
CA ALA A 145 3.38 -6.11 -11.48
C ALA A 145 1.99 -6.76 -11.53
N PHE A 146 0.98 -6.15 -10.86
CA PHE A 146 -0.39 -6.67 -10.88
C PHE A 146 -1.03 -6.58 -12.28
N MET A 147 -0.78 -5.50 -13.02
CA MET A 147 -1.26 -5.37 -14.40
C MET A 147 -0.66 -6.44 -15.32
N VAL A 148 0.65 -6.69 -15.22
CA VAL A 148 1.32 -7.76 -15.97
C VAL A 148 0.77 -9.12 -15.57
N LEU A 149 0.57 -9.36 -14.27
CA LEU A 149 0.03 -10.62 -13.77
C LEU A 149 -1.40 -10.87 -14.28
N SER A 150 -2.27 -9.86 -14.23
CA SER A 150 -3.63 -9.94 -14.77
C SER A 150 -3.61 -10.24 -16.27
N TRP A 151 -2.74 -9.57 -17.02
CA TRP A 151 -2.55 -9.83 -18.46
C TRP A 151 -2.10 -11.27 -18.73
N LEU A 152 -1.14 -11.79 -17.96
CA LEU A 152 -0.64 -13.17 -18.10
C LEU A 152 -1.73 -14.21 -17.84
N PHE A 153 -2.51 -14.05 -16.78
CA PHE A 153 -3.64 -14.95 -16.48
C PHE A 153 -4.67 -14.94 -17.59
N LYS A 154 -5.08 -13.75 -18.03
CA LYS A 154 -6.03 -13.64 -19.14
C LYS A 154 -5.47 -14.24 -20.44
N HIS A 155 -4.19 -14.01 -20.73
CA HIS A 155 -3.54 -14.52 -21.94
C HIS A 155 -3.42 -16.05 -21.95
N THR A 156 -3.14 -16.68 -20.80
CA THR A 156 -3.10 -18.15 -20.68
C THR A 156 -4.49 -18.75 -20.82
N HIS A 157 -5.51 -18.17 -20.19
CA HIS A 157 -6.90 -18.61 -20.34
C HIS A 157 -7.37 -18.53 -21.79
N TRP A 158 -7.13 -17.40 -22.46
CA TRP A 158 -7.49 -17.22 -23.87
C TRP A 158 -6.78 -18.19 -24.80
N ARG A 159 -5.51 -18.55 -24.52
CA ARG A 159 -4.81 -19.60 -25.28
C ARG A 159 -5.44 -20.97 -25.07
N SER A 160 -5.85 -21.31 -23.85
CA SER A 160 -6.54 -22.56 -23.54
C SER A 160 -7.87 -22.69 -24.30
N GLU A 161 -8.63 -21.61 -24.37
CA GLU A 161 -9.91 -21.61 -25.10
C GLU A 161 -9.75 -21.76 -26.62
N ARG A 162 -8.74 -21.12 -27.23
CA ARG A 162 -8.47 -21.27 -28.67
C ARG A 162 -8.09 -22.68 -29.09
N GLY A 163 -7.54 -23.48 -28.19
CA GLY A 163 -7.15 -24.86 -28.47
C GLY A 163 -8.33 -25.84 -28.45
N LYS A 164 -9.51 -25.44 -27.95
CA LYS A 164 -10.68 -26.30 -27.90
C LYS A 164 -11.34 -26.35 -29.28
N PRO A 165 -11.61 -27.54 -29.85
CA PRO A 165 -12.33 -27.64 -31.11
C PRO A 165 -13.72 -27.03 -30.95
N THR A 166 -14.13 -26.21 -31.92
CA THR A 166 -15.47 -25.63 -31.98
C THR A 166 -16.50 -26.76 -31.85
N PRO A 167 -17.50 -26.66 -30.97
CA PRO A 167 -18.57 -27.66 -30.93
C PRO A 167 -19.18 -27.70 -32.32
N GLN A 168 -19.01 -28.84 -33.01
CA GLN A 168 -19.68 -29.10 -34.28
C GLN A 168 -21.18 -28.92 -33.99
N LEU A 169 -21.78 -27.90 -34.59
CA LEU A 169 -23.23 -27.74 -34.62
C LEU A 169 -23.77 -29.07 -35.11
N ARG A 170 -24.40 -29.84 -34.21
CA ARG A 170 -25.12 -31.06 -34.59
C ARG A 170 -26.20 -30.58 -35.56
N ALA A 171 -25.97 -30.79 -36.84
CA ALA A 171 -26.96 -30.66 -37.89
C ALA A 171 -28.14 -31.55 -37.48
N ALA A 172 -29.22 -30.91 -37.06
CA ALA A 172 -30.52 -31.52 -36.84
C ALA A 172 -31.42 -31.10 -37.99
#